data_AF-U6DN44-F1
#
_entry.id   AF-U6DN44-F1
#
_cell.length_a   1.000
_cell.length_b   1.000
_cell.length_c   1.000
_cell.angle_alpha   90.00
_cell.angle_beta   90.00
_cell.angle_gamma   90.00
#
_symmetry.space_group_name_H-M   'P 1'
#
loop_
_entity.id
_entity.type
_entity.pdbx_description
1 polymer ?
#
loop_
_entity_poly.entity_id
_entity_poly.type
_entity_poly.pdbx_seq_one_letter_code
_entity_poly.pdbx_strand_id
1 'polypeptide(L)'
;GFPEEDEVPGEWVLLHVVQGQIGAGNYSYLRLNHEGKIVLRMQSLKGDADLYVSDSTLHPSFDDYALQSVTCGPDAVSIPAHFRRPVGIGVYGHPSHHESEFEMKVYFDRSAEQSPFAEVQGAVRH
;
A
#
# COMPACT_ATOMS: atom_id res chain seq x y z
N GLY A 1 24.68 -14.95 0.89
CA GLY A 1 23.52 -14.90 -0.01
C GLY A 1 22.86 -13.57 0.23
N PHE A 2 22.71 -12.76 -0.82
CA PHE A 2 21.98 -11.51 -0.71
C PHE A 2 20.51 -11.86 -0.48
N PRO A 3 19.81 -11.20 0.46
CA PRO A 3 18.36 -11.40 0.58
C PRO A 3 17.74 -11.02 -0.76
N GLU A 4 16.77 -11.80 -1.19
CA GLU A 4 15.98 -11.57 -2.38
C GLU A 4 15.51 -10.12 -2.37
N GLU A 5 16.14 -9.27 -3.17
CA GLU A 5 15.55 -7.99 -3.55
C GLU A 5 14.28 -8.34 -4.29
N ASP A 6 13.19 -8.42 -3.54
CA ASP A 6 11.86 -7.99 -3.94
C ASP A 6 11.66 -7.97 -5.46
N GLU A 7 11.27 -9.10 -6.05
CA GLU A 7 10.82 -9.14 -7.44
C GLU A 7 9.52 -8.31 -7.54
N VAL A 8 9.69 -7.00 -7.66
CA VAL A 8 8.62 -6.07 -7.99
C VAL A 8 8.23 -6.36 -9.44
N PRO A 9 6.95 -6.61 -9.75
CA PRO A 9 6.53 -6.83 -11.13
C PRO A 9 7.02 -5.70 -12.03
N GLY A 10 7.57 -6.02 -13.22
CA GLY A 10 8.11 -5.01 -14.14
C GLY A 10 7.08 -3.96 -14.62
N GLU A 11 5.79 -4.22 -14.39
CA GLU A 11 4.71 -3.29 -14.69
C GLU A 11 4.55 -2.20 -13.62
N TRP A 12 5.08 -2.40 -12.41
CA TRP A 12 5.02 -1.41 -11.34
C TRP A 12 6.09 -0.33 -11.53
N VAL A 13 5.67 0.93 -11.42
CA VAL A 13 6.54 2.09 -11.51
C VAL A 13 6.67 2.70 -10.13
N LEU A 14 7.89 2.75 -9.59
CA LEU A 14 8.14 3.43 -8.32
C LEU A 14 7.90 4.93 -8.50
N LEU A 15 6.93 5.46 -7.76
CA LEU A 15 6.60 6.89 -7.75
C LEU A 15 7.34 7.64 -6.64
N HIS A 16 7.29 7.10 -5.41
CA HIS A 16 7.81 7.76 -4.22
C HIS A 16 8.42 6.75 -3.25
N VAL A 17 9.40 7.21 -2.48
CA VAL A 17 9.91 6.52 -1.29
C VAL A 17 9.72 7.47 -0.11
N VAL A 18 9.06 6.99 0.94
CA VAL A 18 8.78 7.74 2.16
C VAL A 18 9.45 7.01 3.32
N GLN A 19 10.22 7.74 4.12
CA GLN A 19 10.82 7.20 5.34
C GLN A 19 10.32 8.01 6.53
N GLY A 20 10.22 7.37 7.69
CA GLY A 20 9.78 8.06 8.89
C GLY A 20 10.02 7.27 10.17
N GLN A 21 9.80 7.96 11.28
CA GLN A 21 9.92 7.43 12.63
C GLN A 21 8.63 7.76 13.39
N ILE A 22 8.09 6.78 14.12
CA ILE A 22 6.88 6.91 14.94
C ILE A 22 7.14 6.34 16.33
N GLY A 23 6.74 7.10 17.36
CA GLY A 23 6.78 6.64 18.74
C GLY A 23 5.68 5.63 19.06
N ALA A 24 5.91 4.81 20.08
CA ALA A 24 4.96 3.82 20.59
C ALA A 24 3.54 4.38 20.75
N GLY A 25 2.55 3.70 20.16
CA GLY A 25 1.14 4.05 20.28
C GLY A 25 0.71 5.31 19.53
N ASN A 26 1.58 5.87 18.68
CA ASN A 26 1.29 7.08 17.91
C ASN A 26 1.09 6.79 16.42
N TYR A 27 0.56 7.77 15.69
CA TYR A 27 0.29 7.69 14.27
C TYR A 27 1.02 8.77 13.47
N SER A 28 1.46 8.41 12.27
CA SER A 28 1.74 9.34 11.18
C SER A 28 0.70 9.18 10.08
N TYR A 29 0.21 10.30 9.53
CA TYR A 29 -0.81 10.30 8.49
C TYR A 29 -0.29 10.89 7.19
N LEU A 30 -0.51 10.16 6.09
CA LEU A 30 -0.15 10.55 4.74
C LEU A 30 -1.40 10.59 3.85
N ARG A 31 -1.33 11.37 2.77
CA ARG A 31 -2.42 11.51 1.80
C ARG A 31 -1.96 11.08 0.42
N LEU A 32 -2.69 10.17 -0.19
CA LEU A 32 -2.44 9.72 -1.56
C LEU A 32 -3.45 10.35 -2.52
N ASN A 33 -2.98 11.22 -3.40
CA ASN A 33 -3.80 11.89 -4.42
C ASN A 33 -3.72 11.23 -5.81
N HIS A 34 -2.74 10.35 -6.04
CA HIS A 34 -2.54 9.72 -7.35
C HIS A 34 -3.76 8.88 -7.73
N GLU A 35 -4.29 9.11 -8.93
CA GLU A 35 -5.34 8.30 -9.53
C GLU A 35 -4.79 6.94 -10.01
N GLY A 36 -5.68 6.01 -10.32
CA GLY A 36 -5.32 4.65 -10.76
C GLY A 36 -4.94 3.71 -9.61
N LYS A 37 -4.47 2.51 -9.97
CA LYS A 37 -4.12 1.46 -9.00
C LYS A 37 -2.73 1.72 -8.43
N ILE A 38 -2.66 1.88 -7.11
CA ILE A 38 -1.42 2.18 -6.38
C ILE A 38 -1.10 1.01 -5.46
N VAL A 39 0.17 0.66 -5.36
CA VAL A 39 0.65 -0.35 -4.40
C VAL A 39 1.58 0.32 -3.40
N LEU A 40 1.24 0.20 -2.12
CA LEU A 40 2.10 0.62 -1.02
C LEU A 40 2.85 -0.60 -0.52
N ARG A 41 4.18 -0.57 -0.53
CA ARG A 41 5.01 -1.56 0.17
C ARG A 41 5.69 -0.90 1.34
N MET A 42 5.51 -1.46 2.53
CA MET A 42 6.09 -0.92 3.74
C MET A 42 6.96 -1.96 4.41
N GLN A 43 8.13 -1.53 4.87
CA GLN A 43 9.04 -2.33 5.67
C GLN A 43 9.38 -1.57 6.95
N SER A 44 9.24 -2.24 8.09
CA SER A 44 9.79 -1.78 9.36
C SER A 44 11.30 -1.98 9.36
N LEU A 45 12.06 -0.89 9.41
CA LEU A 45 13.52 -0.90 9.53
C LEU A 45 13.95 -1.16 10.98
N LYS A 46 13.12 -0.72 11.95
CA LYS A 46 13.30 -0.91 13.39
C LYS A 46 11.93 -0.89 14.05
N GLY A 47 11.78 -1.65 15.14
CA GLY A 47 10.51 -1.75 15.84
C GLY A 47 9.46 -2.49 15.00
N ASP A 48 8.21 -2.11 15.18
CA ASP A 48 7.08 -2.66 14.44
C ASP A 48 6.13 -1.51 14.07
N ALA A 49 5.98 -1.28 12.77
CA ALA A 49 5.09 -0.28 12.21
C ALA A 49 3.99 -0.99 11.43
N ASP A 50 2.75 -0.56 11.63
CA ASP A 50 1.57 -1.13 10.96
C ASP A 50 0.97 -0.11 9.97
N LEU A 51 0.42 -0.61 8.86
CA LEU A 51 -0.14 0.21 7.79
C LEU A 51 -1.66 0.04 7.68
N TYR A 52 -2.38 1.16 7.74
CA TYR A 52 -3.83 1.26 7.59
C TYR A 52 -4.19 2.23 6.46
N VAL A 53 -5.19 1.89 5.65
CA VAL A 53 -5.59 2.68 4.48
C VAL A 53 -7.11 2.83 4.44
N SER A 54 -7.59 4.03 4.09
CA SER A 54 -9.02 4.30 3.92
C SER A 54 -9.31 5.34 2.84
N ASP A 55 -10.41 5.18 2.10
CA ASP A 55 -10.96 6.18 1.19
C ASP A 55 -12.16 6.95 1.78
N SER A 56 -12.61 6.58 3.00
CA SER A 56 -13.69 7.26 3.73
C SER A 56 -13.18 8.29 4.73
N THR A 57 -11.93 8.14 5.20
CA THR A 57 -11.30 9.02 6.19
C THR A 57 -9.83 9.28 5.86
N LEU A 58 -9.33 10.45 6.26
CA LEU A 58 -7.91 10.81 6.16
C LEU A 58 -7.10 10.42 7.40
N HIS A 59 -7.75 9.87 8.42
CA HIS A 59 -7.11 9.42 9.66
C HIS A 59 -7.54 7.98 9.98
N PRO A 60 -7.19 7.00 9.12
CA PRO A 60 -7.49 5.60 9.41
C PRO A 60 -6.71 5.13 10.64
N SER A 61 -7.30 4.22 11.41
CA SER A 61 -6.73 3.68 12.64
C SER A 61 -6.92 2.16 12.69
N PHE A 62 -6.40 1.50 13.72
CA PHE A 62 -6.63 0.07 13.91
C PHE A 62 -8.11 -0.31 14.06
N ASP A 63 -8.99 0.62 14.46
CA ASP A 63 -10.44 0.39 14.59
C ASP A 63 -11.25 0.83 13.35
N ASP A 64 -10.67 1.66 12.47
CA ASP A 64 -11.37 2.25 11.31
C ASP A 64 -10.44 2.31 10.09
N TYR A 65 -10.55 1.30 9.22
CA TYR A 65 -9.78 1.17 7.98
C TYR A 65 -10.60 0.46 6.89
N ALA A 66 -10.24 0.71 5.62
CA ALA A 66 -10.79 -0.03 4.48
C ALA A 66 -9.89 -1.18 4.04
N LEU A 67 -8.56 -0.97 4.11
CA LEU A 67 -7.54 -1.97 3.82
C LEU A 67 -6.47 -1.91 4.91
N GLN A 68 -5.93 -3.07 5.29
CA GLN A 68 -4.82 -3.18 6.23
C GLN A 68 -3.79 -4.19 5.72
N SER A 69 -2.54 -4.01 6.12
CA SER A 69 -1.51 -5.05 6.08
C SER A 69 -0.97 -5.23 7.49
N VAL A 70 -1.69 -6.03 8.27
CA VAL A 70 -1.23 -6.56 9.55
C VAL A 70 -0.58 -7.91 9.25
N THR A 71 0.65 -8.09 9.70
CA THR A 71 1.58 -9.13 9.23
C THR A 71 1.01 -10.56 9.19
N CYS A 72 0.79 -11.09 7.97
CA CYS A 72 0.84 -12.50 7.54
C CYS A 72 0.46 -12.60 6.03
N GLY A 73 1.27 -11.99 5.17
CA GLY A 73 1.09 -11.93 3.72
C GLY A 73 2.10 -10.96 3.10
N PRO A 74 2.33 -11.00 1.78
CA PRO A 74 3.35 -10.16 1.13
C PRO A 74 3.14 -8.69 1.49
N ASP A 75 4.21 -8.01 1.93
CA ASP A 75 4.26 -6.67 2.54
C ASP A 75 3.83 -5.53 1.58
N ALA A 76 2.59 -5.59 1.11
CA ALA A 76 2.05 -4.74 0.06
C ALA A 76 0.52 -4.56 0.20
N VAL A 77 0.05 -3.31 0.27
CA VAL A 77 -1.36 -2.95 0.17
C VAL A 77 -1.64 -2.43 -1.24
N SER A 78 -2.49 -3.14 -1.99
CA SER A 78 -2.99 -2.70 -3.29
C SER A 78 -4.23 -1.83 -3.13
N ILE A 79 -4.12 -0.55 -3.46
CA ILE A 79 -5.19 0.44 -3.42
C ILE A 79 -5.85 0.50 -4.80
N PRO A 80 -7.15 0.13 -4.92
CA PRO A 80 -7.86 0.17 -6.18
C PRO A 80 -7.96 1.58 -6.79
N ALA A 81 -8.13 1.64 -8.10
CA ALA A 81 -8.34 2.89 -8.84
C ALA A 81 -9.66 3.59 -8.50
N HIS A 82 -10.68 2.84 -8.05
CA HIS A 82 -12.00 3.38 -7.74
C HIS A 82 -12.12 3.99 -6.33
N PHE A 83 -11.08 3.87 -5.49
CA PHE A 83 -11.05 4.49 -4.17
C PHE A 83 -11.13 6.01 -4.31
N ARG A 84 -11.98 6.65 -3.49
CA ARG A 84 -12.10 8.12 -3.50
C ARG A 84 -10.78 8.74 -3.06
N ARG A 85 -10.27 9.68 -3.86
CA ARG A 85 -9.04 10.43 -3.54
C ARG A 85 -9.40 11.76 -2.84
N PRO A 86 -8.56 12.25 -1.91
CA PRO A 86 -7.35 11.60 -1.40
C PRO A 86 -7.65 10.39 -0.53
N VAL A 87 -6.84 9.34 -0.68
CA VAL A 87 -6.85 8.20 0.25
C VAL A 87 -6.01 8.54 1.47
N GLY A 88 -6.58 8.29 2.65
CA GLY A 88 -5.90 8.38 3.92
C GLY A 88 -5.03 7.15 4.17
N ILE A 89 -3.80 7.39 4.60
CA ILE A 89 -2.85 6.36 5.00
C ILE A 89 -2.41 6.66 6.43
N GLY A 90 -2.57 5.70 7.33
CA GLY A 90 -2.12 5.77 8.71
C GLY A 90 -1.00 4.76 8.94
N VAL A 91 0.12 5.24 9.47
CA VAL A 91 1.24 4.40 9.92
C VAL A 91 1.26 4.45 11.45
N TYR A 92 1.09 3.29 12.08
CA TYR A 92 1.01 3.17 13.53
C TYR A 92 2.29 2.56 14.09
N GLY A 93 2.82 3.12 15.17
CA GLY A 93 3.92 2.51 15.91
C GLY A 93 3.39 1.55 16.97
N HIS A 94 3.67 0.25 16.84
CA HIS A 94 3.18 -0.75 17.78
C HIS A 94 3.69 -0.48 19.21
N PRO A 95 2.84 -0.53 20.26
CA PRO A 95 3.22 -0.17 21.63
C PRO A 95 4.33 -1.03 22.27
N SER A 96 4.60 -2.23 21.73
CA SER A 96 5.69 -3.09 22.22
C SER A 96 7.09 -2.54 21.92
N HIS A 97 7.20 -1.59 21.00
CA HIS A 97 8.44 -0.94 20.64
C HIS A 97 8.36 0.54 20.99
N HIS A 98 9.38 1.06 21.69
CA HIS A 98 9.40 2.46 22.11
C HIS A 98 9.35 3.43 20.90
N GLU A 99 9.95 3.01 19.80
CA GLU A 99 10.02 3.73 18.54
C GLU A 99 10.11 2.71 17.39
N SER A 100 9.41 3.01 16.31
CA SER A 100 9.46 2.26 15.05
C SER A 100 9.94 3.16 13.92
N GLU A 101 10.81 2.64 13.08
CA GLU A 101 11.33 3.30 11.88
C GLU A 101 10.87 2.50 10.66
N PHE A 102 10.42 3.17 9.61
CA PHE A 102 9.86 2.49 8.43
C PHE A 102 10.32 3.14 7.13
N GLU A 103 10.31 2.33 6.08
CA GLU A 103 10.39 2.78 4.70
C GLU A 103 9.13 2.30 3.96
N MET A 104 8.46 3.20 3.25
CA MET A 104 7.32 2.91 2.40
C MET A 104 7.61 3.32 0.96
N LYS A 105 7.57 2.35 0.05
CA LYS A 105 7.67 2.55 -1.39
C LYS A 105 6.27 2.57 -2.00
N VAL A 106 5.99 3.60 -2.80
CA VAL A 106 4.71 3.82 -3.46
C VAL A 106 4.88 3.54 -4.94
N TYR A 107 4.15 2.54 -5.44
CA TYR A 107 4.21 2.11 -6.84
C TYR A 107 2.90 2.40 -7.56
N PHE A 108 2.98 2.76 -8.83
CA PHE A 108 1.86 2.74 -9.76
C PHE A 108 1.82 1.40 -10.50
N ASP A 109 0.70 0.70 -10.47
CA ASP A 109 0.53 -0.58 -11.15
C ASP A 109 -0.08 -0.40 -12.54
N ARG A 110 0.77 -0.47 -13.59
CA ARG A 110 0.36 -0.31 -14.99
C ARG A 110 -0.44 -1.50 -15.55
N SER A 111 -0.43 -2.65 -14.89
CA SER A 111 -1.18 -3.83 -15.35
C SER A 111 -2.69 -3.58 -15.39
N ALA A 112 -3.18 -2.71 -14.50
CA ALA A 112 -4.60 -2.38 -14.39
C ALA A 112 -5.13 -1.57 -15.58
N GLU A 113 -4.27 -0.81 -16.27
CA GLU A 113 -4.63 -0.08 -17.48
C GLU A 113 -4.75 -1.00 -18.71
N GLN A 114 -4.19 -2.22 -18.65
CA GLN A 114 -4.17 -3.16 -19.77
C GLN A 114 -5.38 -4.10 -19.84
N SER A 115 -6.33 -4.04 -18.90
CA SER A 115 -7.56 -4.82 -19.00
C SER A 115 -8.82 -3.97 -19.17
N PRO A 116 -9.21 -3.67 -20.42
CA PRO A 116 -10.59 -3.34 -20.72
C PRO A 116 -11.42 -4.59 -21.05
N PHE A 117 -10.86 -5.58 -21.76
CA PHE A 117 -11.55 -6.76 -22.27
C PHE A 117 -10.51 -7.83 -22.67
N ALA A 118 -10.18 -8.76 -21.78
CA ALA A 118 -9.60 -10.03 -22.24
C ALA A 118 -10.72 -10.81 -22.95
N GLU A 119 -10.66 -10.77 -24.28
CA GLU A 119 -11.39 -11.60 -25.23
C GLU A 119 -12.93 -11.40 -25.28
N VAL A 120 -13.32 -10.53 -26.21
CA VAL A 120 -14.52 -10.74 -27.02
C VAL A 120 -14.74 -12.23 -27.29
N GLN A 121 -15.89 -12.76 -26.88
CA GLN A 121 -16.27 -14.14 -27.14
C GLN A 121 -16.08 -14.44 -28.63
N GLY A 122 -15.08 -15.27 -28.89
CA GLY A 122 -14.76 -15.74 -30.22
C GLY A 122 -15.95 -16.51 -30.80
N ALA A 123 -16.24 -16.16 -32.05
CA ALA A 123 -16.82 -17.01 -33.08
C ALA A 123 -18.30 -17.40 -32.94
N VAL A 124 -19.11 -16.63 -33.68
CA VAL A 124 -20.21 -17.16 -34.51
C VAL A 124 -19.77 -18.48 -35.15
N ARG A 125 -20.42 -19.61 -34.82
CA ARG A 125 -20.47 -20.81 -35.68
C ARG A 125 -21.74 -21.65 -35.45
N HIS A 126 -22.52 -21.69 -36.53
CA HIS A 126 -23.57 -22.63 -36.99
C HIS A 126 -24.90 -22.72 -36.24
#